data_AF-A0A9E2FF90-F1
#
_entry.id   AF-A0A9E2FF90-F1
#
_cell.length_a   1.000
_cell.length_b   1.000
_cell.length_c   1.000
_cell.angle_alpha   90.00
_cell.angle_beta   90.00
_cell.angle_gamma   90.00
#
_symmetry.space_group_name_H-M   'P 1'
#
loop_
_entity.id
_entity.type
_entity.pdbx_description
1 polymer ?
#
loop_
_entity_poly.entity_id
_entity_poly.type
_entity_poly.pdbx_seq_one_letter_code
_entity_poly.pdbx_strand_id
1 'polypeptide(L)'
;EQVILSDLQVEKIGTAINGVKIRDGSVDNFSVVDDADIILITGTTLVNGSFDALFTYLTSKKKNYFIFGVTCAAVSSLLDYNRYCPFGRNW
;
A
#
# COMPACT_ATOMS: atom_id res chain seq x y z
N GLU A 1 14.68 -0.05 12.09
CA GLU A 1 13.46 0.09 11.27
C GLU A 1 13.82 -0.25 9.83
N GLN A 2 13.13 -1.20 9.21
CA GLN A 2 13.39 -1.63 7.82
C GLN A 2 12.17 -1.28 6.96
N VAL A 3 12.41 -0.74 5.77
CA VAL A 3 11.35 -0.35 4.82
C VAL A 3 11.47 -1.22 3.58
N ILE A 4 10.33 -1.73 3.12
CA ILE A 4 10.21 -2.51 1.88
C ILE A 4 9.33 -1.70 0.94
N LEU A 5 9.74 -1.58 -0.32
CA LEU A 5 9.02 -0.83 -1.34
C LEU A 5 8.63 -1.76 -2.48
N SER A 6 7.39 -1.65 -2.94
CA SER A 6 6.93 -2.20 -4.21
C SER A 6 6.15 -1.13 -4.99
N ASP A 7 6.19 -1.19 -6.32
CA ASP A 7 5.42 -0.33 -7.22
C ASP A 7 4.98 -1.16 -8.45
N LEU A 8 3.91 -0.72 -9.12
CA LEU A 8 3.43 -1.32 -10.38
C LEU A 8 4.02 -0.62 -11.62
N GLN A 9 4.63 0.55 -11.45
CA GLN A 9 5.31 1.29 -12.52
C GLN A 9 6.61 0.60 -12.93
N VAL A 10 6.62 0.00 -14.12
CA VAL A 10 7.75 -0.79 -14.65
C VAL A 10 9.07 -0.01 -14.63
N GLU A 11 9.03 1.27 -14.92
CA GLU A 11 10.18 2.17 -14.93
C GLU A 11 10.81 2.40 -13.54
N LYS A 12 10.06 2.16 -12.46
CA LYS A 12 10.57 2.27 -11.08
C LYS A 12 11.09 0.93 -10.55
N ILE A 13 10.59 -0.18 -11.07
CA ILE A 13 10.95 -1.52 -10.58
C ILE A 13 12.46 -1.73 -10.74
N GLY A 14 13.10 -2.24 -9.69
CA GLY A 14 14.53 -2.47 -9.66
C GLY A 14 15.40 -1.25 -9.38
N THR A 15 14.84 -0.03 -9.48
CA THR A 15 15.51 1.19 -9.01
C THR A 15 15.54 1.24 -7.48
N ALA A 16 16.19 2.27 -6.90
CA ALA A 16 16.27 2.43 -5.46
C ALA A 16 15.89 3.85 -5.02
N ILE A 17 15.15 3.95 -3.92
CA ILE A 17 14.89 5.19 -3.19
C ILE A 17 15.60 5.08 -1.85
N ASN A 18 16.51 6.01 -1.56
CA ASN A 18 17.30 6.02 -0.32
C ASN A 18 17.98 4.67 -0.02
N GLY A 19 18.48 3.99 -1.06
CA GLY A 19 19.12 2.68 -0.94
C GLY A 19 18.18 1.49 -0.82
N VAL A 20 16.86 1.69 -0.76
CA VAL A 20 15.86 0.62 -0.75
C VAL A 20 15.42 0.31 -2.17
N LYS A 21 15.68 -0.92 -2.62
CA LYS A 21 15.27 -1.40 -3.95
C LYS A 21 13.75 -1.54 -4.03
N ILE A 22 13.16 -1.05 -5.12
CA ILE A 22 11.74 -1.19 -5.42
C ILE A 22 11.50 -2.58 -6.04
N ARG A 23 10.68 -3.39 -5.37
CA ARG A 23 10.20 -4.71 -5.82
C ARG A 23 9.06 -4.56 -6.84
N ASP A 24 8.82 -5.61 -7.61
CA ASP A 24 7.77 -5.62 -8.62
C ASP A 24 6.42 -5.92 -7.96
N GLY A 25 5.54 -4.93 -7.89
CA GLY A 25 4.23 -5.08 -7.24
C GLY A 25 3.29 -6.09 -7.92
N SER A 26 3.54 -6.46 -9.17
CA SER A 26 2.71 -7.45 -9.88
C SER A 26 2.98 -8.89 -9.43
N VAL A 27 4.16 -9.15 -8.85
CA VAL A 27 4.59 -10.49 -8.41
C VAL A 27 4.94 -10.55 -6.93
N ASP A 28 5.50 -9.47 -6.37
CA ASP A 28 6.09 -9.46 -5.02
C ASP A 28 5.14 -8.96 -3.93
N ASN A 29 3.98 -8.39 -4.27
CA ASN A 29 3.13 -7.73 -3.26
C ASN A 29 2.72 -8.62 -2.08
N PHE A 30 2.48 -9.92 -2.31
CA PHE A 30 2.13 -10.84 -1.22
C PHE A 30 3.33 -11.19 -0.33
N SER A 31 4.54 -11.32 -0.89
CA SER A 31 5.75 -11.54 -0.10
C SER A 31 6.10 -10.28 0.71
N VAL A 32 5.91 -9.09 0.14
CA VAL A 32 6.05 -7.81 0.85
C VAL A 32 5.10 -7.74 2.05
N VAL A 33 3.86 -8.21 1.90
CA VAL A 33 2.89 -8.27 3.02
C VAL A 33 3.34 -9.24 4.11
N ASP A 34 3.88 -10.40 3.74
CA ASP A 34 4.34 -11.39 4.70
C ASP A 34 5.57 -10.89 5.49
N ASP A 35 6.50 -10.21 4.82
CA ASP A 35 7.75 -9.69 5.38
C ASP A 35 7.57 -8.49 6.34
N ALA A 36 6.45 -7.76 6.25
CA ALA A 36 6.27 -6.48 6.95
C ALA A 36 5.30 -6.58 8.14
N ASP A 37 5.60 -5.85 9.22
CA ASP A 37 4.73 -5.75 10.41
C ASP A 37 3.56 -4.77 10.21
N ILE A 38 3.78 -3.71 9.43
CA ILE A 38 2.80 -2.67 9.11
C ILE A 38 2.83 -2.43 7.60
N ILE A 39 1.64 -2.44 6.99
CA ILE A 39 1.47 -2.25 5.55
C ILE A 39 0.95 -0.83 5.25
N LEU A 40 1.59 -0.15 4.30
CA LEU A 40 1.12 1.14 3.80
C LEU A 40 0.73 1.00 2.32
N ILE A 41 -0.55 1.20 2.01
CA ILE A 41 -1.10 0.97 0.68
C ILE A 41 -1.48 2.31 0.07
N THR A 42 -1.00 2.64 -1.12
CA THR A 42 -1.40 3.90 -1.77
C THR A 42 -2.88 3.87 -2.16
N GLY A 43 -3.59 4.97 -1.95
CA GLY A 43 -5.02 5.07 -2.27
C GLY A 43 -5.34 4.90 -3.76
N THR A 44 -4.35 5.06 -4.66
CA THR A 44 -4.51 4.79 -6.09
C THR A 44 -4.78 3.33 -6.40
N THR A 45 -4.45 2.40 -5.49
CA THR A 45 -4.80 0.97 -5.62
C THR A 45 -6.32 0.74 -5.67
N LEU A 46 -7.10 1.59 -5.00
CA LEU A 46 -8.57 1.55 -5.03
C LEU A 46 -9.13 1.94 -6.40
N VAL A 47 -8.38 2.73 -7.18
CA VAL A 47 -8.82 3.26 -8.48
C VAL A 47 -8.36 2.36 -9.63
N ASN A 48 -7.18 1.75 -9.51
CA ASN A 48 -6.60 0.92 -10.57
C ASN A 48 -6.96 -0.58 -10.47
N GLY A 49 -7.84 -0.96 -9.53
CA GLY A 49 -8.32 -2.34 -9.36
C GLY A 49 -7.34 -3.31 -8.68
N SER A 50 -6.21 -2.83 -8.16
CA SER A 50 -5.22 -3.69 -7.48
C SER A 50 -5.46 -3.84 -5.96
N PHE A 51 -6.40 -3.08 -5.39
CA PHE A 51 -6.65 -3.08 -3.94
C PHE A 51 -7.25 -4.40 -3.44
N ASP A 52 -8.30 -4.93 -4.09
CA ASP A 52 -9.14 -5.99 -3.49
C ASP A 52 -8.39 -7.29 -3.21
N ALA A 53 -7.54 -7.73 -4.14
CA ALA A 53 -6.72 -8.93 -3.95
C ALA A 53 -5.69 -8.75 -2.82
N LEU A 54 -5.03 -7.58 -2.77
CA LEU A 54 -4.08 -7.24 -1.72
C LEU A 54 -4.76 -7.14 -0.35
N PHE A 55 -5.91 -6.48 -0.30
CA PHE A 55 -6.69 -6.26 0.92
C PHE A 55 -7.26 -7.56 1.48
N THR A 56 -7.77 -8.43 0.61
CA THR A 56 -8.23 -9.77 1.01
C THR A 56 -7.08 -10.57 1.62
N TYR A 57 -5.91 -10.55 0.96
CA TYR A 57 -4.73 -11.28 1.44
C TYR A 57 -4.24 -10.77 2.80
N LEU A 58 -4.00 -9.47 2.95
CA LEU A 58 -3.48 -8.91 4.20
C LEU A 58 -4.47 -9.08 5.37
N THR A 59 -5.78 -9.00 5.09
CA THR A 59 -6.83 -9.19 6.11
C THR A 59 -6.85 -10.64 6.58
N SER A 60 -6.70 -11.61 5.66
CA SER A 60 -6.57 -13.03 6.01
C SER A 60 -5.36 -13.31 6.91
N LYS A 61 -4.28 -12.51 6.76
CA LYS A 61 -3.07 -12.57 7.59
C LYS A 61 -3.16 -11.72 8.87
N LYS A 62 -4.27 -11.02 9.11
CA LYS A 62 -4.46 -10.09 10.24
C LYS A 62 -3.36 -9.04 10.35
N LYS A 63 -2.86 -8.55 9.21
CA LYS A 63 -1.80 -7.55 9.15
C LYS A 63 -2.36 -6.15 9.47
N ASN A 64 -1.59 -5.35 10.21
CA ASN A 64 -1.92 -3.95 10.43
C ASN A 64 -1.67 -3.16 9.14
N TYR A 65 -2.61 -2.30 8.76
CA TYR A 65 -2.51 -1.54 7.53
C TYR A 65 -3.00 -0.10 7.67
N PHE A 66 -2.50 0.76 6.79
CA PHE A 66 -3.06 2.06 6.48
C PHE A 66 -3.21 2.24 4.97
N ILE A 67 -4.30 2.85 4.54
CA ILE A 67 -4.46 3.35 3.17
C ILE A 67 -3.99 4.80 3.13
N PHE A 68 -3.01 5.08 2.29
CA PHE A 68 -2.27 6.32 2.23
C PHE A 68 -2.74 7.24 1.12
N GLY A 69 -2.89 8.52 1.46
CA GLY A 69 -3.10 9.60 0.49
C GLY A 69 -4.51 10.18 0.51
N VAL A 70 -4.75 11.09 -0.44
CA VAL A 70 -6.03 11.81 -0.58
C VAL A 70 -7.04 11.04 -1.43
N THR A 71 -6.56 10.22 -2.38
CA THR A 71 -7.40 9.40 -3.26
C THR A 71 -8.32 8.46 -2.49
N CYS A 72 -7.89 7.97 -1.32
CA CYS A 72 -8.70 7.08 -0.49
C CYS A 72 -9.61 7.80 0.51
N ALA A 73 -9.64 9.14 0.58
CA ALA A 73 -10.35 9.87 1.64
C ALA A 73 -11.84 9.49 1.73
N ALA A 74 -12.58 9.65 0.62
CA ALA A 74 -14.00 9.36 0.59
C ALA A 74 -14.30 7.87 0.85
N VAL A 75 -13.57 6.97 0.18
CA VAL A 75 -13.77 5.51 0.35
C VAL A 75 -13.47 5.08 1.78
N SER A 76 -12.41 5.62 2.39
CA SER A 76 -12.07 5.28 3.78
C SER A 76 -13.11 5.80 4.77
N SER A 77 -13.69 6.99 4.51
CA SER A 77 -14.79 7.51 5.33
C SER A 77 -16.08 6.70 5.19
N LEU A 78 -16.34 6.11 4.02
CA LEU A 78 -17.55 5.33 3.76
C LEU A 78 -17.45 3.89 4.29
N LEU A 79 -16.26 3.29 4.24
CA LEU A 79 -16.02 1.88 4.57
C LEU A 79 -15.27 1.67 5.89
N ASP A 80 -15.03 2.75 6.64
CA ASP A 80 -14.30 2.73 7.91
C ASP A 80 -12.89 2.11 7.78
N TYR A 81 -12.19 2.43 6.69
CA TYR A 81 -10.81 1.99 6.51
C TYR A 81 -9.82 2.88 7.25
N ASN A 82 -8.78 2.25 7.82
CA ASN A 82 -7.66 2.95 8.44
C ASN A 82 -6.91 3.81 7.42
N ARG A 83 -7.21 5.11 7.37
CA ARG A 83 -6.55 6.06 6.47
C ARG A 83 -5.42 6.79 7.18
N TYR A 84 -4.30 6.97 6.49
CA TYR A 84 -3.20 7.83 6.92
C TYR A 84 -2.85 8.86 5.83
N CYS A 85 -3.02 10.15 6.11
CA CYS A 85 -2.58 11.21 5.22
C CYS A 85 -2.24 12.47 6.04
N PRO A 86 -1.00 12.66 6.50
CA PRO A 86 -0.66 13.73 7.44
C PRO A 86 -0.92 15.14 6.89
N PHE A 87 -0.78 15.31 5.58
CA PHE A 87 -1.02 16.59 4.89
C PHE A 87 -2.44 16.75 4.34
N GLY A 88 -3.29 15.72 4.46
CA GLY A 88 -4.67 15.70 3.92
C GLY A 88 -5.74 15.44 4.98
N ARG A 89 -5.45 15.66 6.27
CA ARG A 89 -6.31 15.27 7.41
C ARG A 89 -7.67 15.99 7.49
N ASN A 90 -7.83 17.13 6.82
CA ASN A 90 -9.03 17.98 6.92
C ASN A 90 -10.05 17.75 5.79
N TRP A 91 -9.96 16.62 5.08
CA TRP A 91 -10.84 16.22 3.98
C TRP A 91 -11.22 14.74 4.12
#